data_AF-A0A8K0D4G9-F1
#
_entry.id   AF-A0A8K0D4G9-F1
#
_cell.length_a   1.000
_cell.length_b   1.000
_cell.length_c   1.000
_cell.angle_alpha   90.00
_cell.angle_beta   90.00
_cell.angle_gamma   90.00
#
_symmetry.space_group_name_H-M   'P 1'
#
loop_
_entity.id
_entity.type
_entity.pdbx_description
1 polymer ?
#
loop_
_entity_poly.entity_id
_entity_poly.type
_entity_poly.pdbx_seq_one_letter_code
_entity_poly.pdbx_strand_id
1 'polypeptide(L)'
;MKHFSATCILVIFVIGVCQCAVPLELFECTKGVPYIENHCSSCHCITDNQLVCTLHRCLTSDEKIKEPENCETGTVWKEKCNKCWCTNAGSICTNYECSN
;
A
#
# COMPACT_ATOMS: atom_id res chain seq x y z
N MET A 1 -15.93 2.84 14.22
CA MET A 1 -16.82 2.62 13.07
C MET A 1 -16.60 3.77 12.10
N LYS A 2 -15.62 3.67 11.20
CA LYS A 2 -15.40 4.73 10.19
C LYS A 2 -16.31 4.38 9.02
N HIS A 3 -17.34 5.19 8.81
CA HIS A 3 -18.25 5.08 7.68
C HIS A 3 -17.45 5.12 6.38
N PHE A 4 -17.43 4.00 5.66
CA PHE A 4 -17.00 3.98 4.26
C PHE A 4 -18.17 4.58 3.46
N SER A 5 -18.17 5.91 3.33
CA SER A 5 -19.07 6.59 2.41
C SER A 5 -18.59 6.29 1.01
N ALA A 6 -19.21 5.33 0.34
CA ALA A 6 -19.13 5.18 -1.11
C ALA A 6 -19.80 6.41 -1.74
N THR A 7 -19.05 7.50 -1.81
CA THR A 7 -19.51 8.73 -2.45
C THR A 7 -19.42 8.50 -3.96
N CYS A 8 -20.48 7.95 -4.56
CA CYS A 8 -20.68 7.98 -6.00
C CYS A 8 -20.78 9.46 -6.41
N ILE A 9 -19.66 10.08 -6.76
CA ILE A 9 -19.70 11.37 -7.46
C ILE A 9 -20.25 11.06 -8.84
N LEU A 10 -21.54 11.37 -9.01
CA LEU A 10 -22.34 11.13 -10.20
C LEU A 10 -21.84 12.11 -11.28
N VAL A 11 -20.77 11.75 -11.99
CA VAL A 11 -20.35 12.52 -13.16
C VAL A 11 -21.29 12.09 -14.29
N ILE A 12 -22.27 12.94 -14.61
CA ILE A 12 -23.15 12.78 -15.77
C ILE A 12 -22.29 12.98 -17.02
N PHE A 13 -21.57 11.95 -17.44
CA PHE A 13 -21.14 11.84 -18.82
C PHE A 13 -22.36 11.37 -19.63
N VAL A 14 -22.63 12.08 -20.73
CA VAL A 14 -23.82 11.96 -21.60
C VAL A 14 -23.89 10.60 -22.34
N ILE A 15 -23.20 9.58 -21.86
CA ILE A 15 -23.19 8.23 -22.42
C ILE A 15 -23.19 7.27 -21.23
N GLY A 16 -24.25 6.47 -21.09
CA GLY A 16 -24.60 5.67 -19.91
C GLY A 16 -23.58 4.63 -19.45
N VAL A 17 -22.48 5.08 -18.85
CA VAL A 17 -21.56 4.27 -18.05
C VAL A 17 -21.46 4.89 -16.67
N CYS A 18 -21.96 4.17 -15.68
CA CYS A 18 -21.79 4.50 -14.26
C CYS A 18 -20.32 4.23 -13.91
N GLN A 19 -19.44 5.21 -14.14
CA GLN A 19 -18.06 5.13 -13.67
C GLN A 19 -18.03 5.56 -12.21
N CYS A 20 -17.87 4.58 -11.32
CA CYS A 20 -17.51 4.83 -9.93
C CYS A 20 -16.07 5.36 -9.92
N ALA A 21 -15.87 6.66 -9.69
CA ALA A 21 -14.54 7.19 -9.40
C ALA A 21 -14.12 6.67 -8.01
N VAL A 22 -13.34 5.60 -7.98
CA VAL A 22 -12.72 5.12 -6.74
C VAL A 22 -11.63 6.14 -6.37
N PRO A 23 -11.62 6.71 -5.15
CA PRO A 23 -10.53 7.59 -4.76
C PRO A 23 -9.23 6.79 -4.74
N LEU A 24 -8.26 7.22 -5.57
CA LEU A 24 -6.90 6.71 -5.56
C LEU A 24 -6.24 7.10 -4.24
N GLU A 25 -6.13 6.17 -3.30
CA GLU A 25 -5.34 6.40 -2.07
C GLU A 25 -3.86 6.21 -2.41
N LEU A 26 -3.21 7.32 -2.77
CA LEU A 26 -1.75 7.37 -2.91
C LEU A 26 -1.09 7.06 -1.57
N PHE A 27 0.01 6.30 -1.61
CA PHE A 27 0.77 5.95 -0.41
C PHE A 27 1.44 7.20 0.18
N GLU A 28 1.15 7.45 1.46
CA GLU A 28 1.79 8.45 2.30
C GLU A 28 2.32 7.78 3.56
N CYS A 29 3.49 8.21 4.02
CA CYS A 29 4.20 7.55 5.09
C CYS A 29 4.36 8.52 6.27
N THR A 30 4.12 8.06 7.50
CA THR A 30 4.15 8.90 8.70
C THR A 30 5.35 8.56 9.56
N LYS A 31 6.05 9.58 10.05
CA LYS A 31 7.18 9.41 10.96
C LYS A 31 6.76 8.65 12.23
N GLY A 32 7.56 7.66 12.61
CA GLY A 32 7.31 6.81 13.78
C GLY A 32 6.37 5.62 13.52
N VAL A 33 5.74 5.54 12.35
CA VAL A 33 5.01 4.33 11.93
C VAL A 33 6.01 3.34 11.31
N PRO A 34 6.01 2.07 11.73
CA PRO A 34 6.83 1.04 11.11
C PRO A 34 6.22 0.60 9.78
N TYR A 35 7.06 0.43 8.75
CA TYR A 35 6.64 -0.04 7.44
C TYR A 35 7.48 -1.23 6.98
N ILE A 36 6.93 -2.00 6.05
CA ILE A 36 7.62 -3.08 5.35
C ILE A 36 7.28 -3.06 3.86
N GLU A 37 8.29 -3.11 3.02
CA GLU A 37 8.19 -3.17 1.56
C GLU A 37 8.37 -4.63 1.09
N ASN A 38 7.49 -5.06 0.17
CA ASN A 38 7.52 -6.38 -0.47
C ASN A 38 7.60 -7.57 0.52
N HIS A 39 7.06 -7.36 1.73
CA HIS A 39 7.10 -8.27 2.88
C HIS A 39 8.50 -8.67 3.38
N CYS A 40 9.55 -7.91 3.03
CA CYS A 40 10.92 -8.30 3.38
C CYS A 40 11.78 -7.13 3.87
N SER A 41 11.58 -5.91 3.34
CA SER A 41 12.47 -4.79 3.59
C SER A 41 11.85 -3.86 4.61
N SER A 42 12.50 -3.69 5.75
CA SER A 42 12.00 -2.79 6.79
C SER A 42 12.22 -1.35 6.36
N CYS A 43 11.18 -0.53 6.54
CA CYS A 43 11.19 0.87 6.16
C CYS A 43 10.71 1.77 7.30
N HIS A 44 11.17 3.01 7.29
CA HIS A 44 10.69 4.07 8.18
C HIS A 44 10.74 5.42 7.46
N CYS A 45 9.96 6.37 7.96
CA CYS A 45 9.97 7.73 7.43
C CYS A 45 10.92 8.59 8.26
N ILE A 46 11.89 9.25 7.61
CA ILE A 46 12.80 10.20 8.27
C ILE A 46 12.01 11.44 8.73
N THR A 47 11.17 11.92 7.81
CA THR A 47 10.09 12.88 8.00
C THR A 47 8.86 12.33 7.29
N ASP A 48 7.67 12.88 7.55
CA ASP A 48 6.47 12.48 6.81
C ASP A 48 6.72 12.54 5.30
N ASN A 49 6.21 11.53 4.61
CA ASN A 49 6.34 11.28 3.17
C ASN A 49 7.77 11.10 2.63
N GLN A 50 8.78 10.92 3.50
CA GLN A 50 10.15 10.56 3.11
C GLN A 50 10.51 9.16 3.60
N LEU A 51 10.04 8.14 2.88
CA LEU A 51 10.28 6.74 3.20
C LEU A 51 11.72 6.34 2.83
N VAL A 52 12.41 5.70 3.76
CA VAL A 52 13.67 5.00 3.51
C VAL A 52 13.57 3.56 3.98
N CYS A 53 14.09 2.66 3.16
CA CYS A 53 14.05 1.22 3.39
C CYS A 53 15.46 0.66 3.54
N THR A 54 15.58 -0.47 4.23
CA THR A 54 16.83 -1.23 4.27
C THR A 54 17.20 -1.72 2.87
N LEU A 55 18.50 -1.70 2.52
CA LEU A 55 19.03 -2.22 1.25
C LEU A 55 19.11 -3.76 1.25
N HIS A 56 18.16 -4.46 1.88
CA HIS A 56 18.07 -5.90 1.77
C HIS A 56 17.45 -6.24 0.42
N ARG A 57 18.17 -6.99 -0.42
CA ARG A 57 17.53 -7.67 -1.55
C ARG A 57 16.54 -8.65 -0.92
N CYS A 58 15.26 -8.59 -1.27
CA CYS A 58 14.35 -9.66 -0.91
C CYS A 58 14.91 -10.93 -1.55
N LEU A 59 15.29 -11.93 -0.75
CA LEU A 59 15.81 -13.20 -1.24
C LEU A 59 14.74 -14.29 -1.10
N THR A 60 14.70 -15.20 -2.05
CA THR A 60 13.95 -16.46 -1.93
C THR A 60 14.73 -17.47 -1.10
N SER A 61 14.12 -18.61 -0.76
CA SER A 61 14.78 -19.73 -0.08
C SER A 61 16.00 -20.27 -0.83
N ASP A 62 16.03 -20.10 -2.15
CA ASP A 62 17.14 -20.50 -3.02
C ASP A 62 18.18 -19.36 -3.21
N GLU A 63 18.18 -18.35 -2.32
CA GLU A 63 19.05 -17.18 -2.35
C GLU A 63 18.96 -16.33 -3.63
N LYS A 64 17.85 -16.44 -4.37
CA LYS A 64 17.59 -15.62 -5.57
C LYS A 64 16.92 -14.33 -5.18
N ILE A 65 17.13 -13.27 -5.96
CA ILE A 65 16.39 -12.01 -5.78
C ILE A 65 14.91 -12.27 -6.07
N LYS A 66 14.06 -12.03 -5.07
CA LYS A 66 12.61 -12.03 -5.18
C LYS A 66 12.20 -10.76 -5.93
N GLU A 67 11.41 -10.93 -6.98
CA GLU A 67 10.81 -9.81 -7.69
C GLU A 67 9.85 -9.04 -6.77
N PRO A 68 9.66 -7.73 -7.01
CA PRO A 68 8.61 -6.97 -6.34
C PRO A 68 7.26 -7.67 -6.45
N GLU A 69 6.44 -7.53 -5.41
CA GLU A 69 5.12 -8.12 -5.43
C GLU A 69 4.27 -7.51 -6.54
N ASN A 70 3.64 -8.38 -7.34
CA ASN A 70 2.76 -7.95 -8.41
C ASN A 70 1.36 -7.67 -7.84
N CYS A 71 1.03 -6.39 -7.73
CA CYS A 71 -0.26 -5.88 -7.32
C CYS A 71 -0.69 -4.76 -8.29
N GLU A 72 -1.98 -4.42 -8.31
CA GLU A 72 -2.47 -3.32 -9.14
C GLU A 72 -2.17 -1.98 -8.46
N THR A 73 -1.32 -1.16 -9.07
CA THR A 73 -0.89 0.13 -8.50
C THR A 73 -2.09 1.01 -8.13
N GLY A 74 -2.06 1.59 -6.93
CA GLY A 74 -3.15 2.41 -6.40
C GLY A 74 -4.20 1.63 -5.62
N THR A 75 -4.14 0.29 -5.63
CA THR A 75 -4.98 -0.52 -4.75
C THR A 75 -4.51 -0.42 -3.30
N VAL A 76 -5.48 -0.53 -2.40
CA VAL A 76 -5.28 -0.54 -0.96
C VAL A 76 -6.02 -1.72 -0.39
N TRP A 77 -5.35 -2.49 0.46
CA TRP A 77 -5.94 -3.63 1.13
C TRP A 77 -5.48 -3.70 2.58
N LYS A 78 -6.05 -4.66 3.30
CA LYS A 78 -5.74 -4.94 4.69
C LYS A 78 -5.21 -6.36 4.80
N GLU A 79 -4.07 -6.49 5.48
CA GLU A 79 -3.49 -7.78 5.84
C GLU A 79 -3.41 -7.89 7.35
N LYS A 80 -4.19 -8.79 7.93
CA LYS A 80 -4.36 -8.87 9.39
C LYS A 80 -4.74 -7.49 9.95
N CYS A 81 -3.89 -6.88 10.77
CA CYS A 81 -4.07 -5.54 11.31
C CYS A 81 -3.41 -4.43 10.48
N ASN A 82 -2.56 -4.80 9.51
CA ASN A 82 -1.78 -3.88 8.73
C ASN A 82 -2.56 -3.36 7.51
N LYS A 83 -2.33 -2.08 7.18
CA LYS A 83 -2.83 -1.47 5.95
C LYS A 83 -1.73 -1.51 4.91
N CYS A 84 -2.07 -1.90 3.69
CA CYS A 84 -1.15 -2.08 2.59
C CYS A 84 -1.57 -1.26 1.38
N TRP A 85 -0.58 -0.79 0.64
CA TRP A 85 -0.73 -0.01 -0.58
C TRP A 85 0.11 -0.65 -1.69
N CYS A 86 -0.44 -0.69 -2.89
CA CYS A 86 0.31 -1.08 -4.06
C CYS A 86 0.88 0.17 -4.72
N THR A 87 2.20 0.20 -4.86
CA THR A 87 2.94 1.27 -5.52
C THR A 87 3.65 0.72 -6.76
N ASN A 88 4.32 1.60 -7.51
CA ASN A 88 5.16 1.17 -8.63
C ASN A 88 6.36 0.30 -8.18
N ALA A 89 6.72 0.32 -6.89
CA ALA A 89 7.80 -0.49 -6.31
C ALA A 89 7.30 -1.84 -5.72
N GLY A 90 6.02 -2.15 -5.89
CA GLY A 90 5.35 -3.29 -5.23
C GLY A 90 4.58 -2.86 -3.99
N SER A 91 4.42 -3.77 -3.03
CA SER A 91 3.62 -3.54 -1.83
C SER A 91 4.40 -2.78 -0.76
N ILE A 92 3.72 -1.82 -0.11
CA ILE A 92 4.18 -1.22 1.14
C ILE A 92 3.07 -1.39 2.16
N CYS A 93 3.38 -1.97 3.31
CA CYS A 93 2.44 -2.17 4.41
C CYS A 93 2.93 -1.47 5.67
N THR A 94 2.00 -1.05 6.54
CA THR A 94 2.38 -0.88 7.95
C THR A 94 2.91 -2.22 8.49
N ASN A 95 3.82 -2.17 9.46
CA ASN A 95 4.44 -3.38 10.00
C ASN A 95 4.23 -3.49 11.52
N TYR A 96 2.97 -3.50 11.94
CA TYR A 96 2.58 -3.77 13.32
C TYR A 96 2.58 -5.27 13.59
N GLU A 97 2.97 -5.63 14.82
CA GLU A 97 2.74 -6.97 15.35
C GLU A 97 1.24 -7.15 15.61
N CYS A 98 0.58 -7.96 14.79
CA CYS A 98 -0.84 -8.22 14.93
C CYS A 98 -1.08 -9.36 15.93
N SER A 99 -1.90 -9.12 16.95
CA SER A 99 -2.48 -10.20 17.76
C SER A 99 -3.51 -10.98 16.93
N ASN A 100 -3.50 -12.31 17.04
CA ASN A 100 -4.45 -13.21 16.37
C ASN A 100 -5.87 -13.08 16.92
#